data_AF-A0A3B8XAA7-F1
#
_entry.id   AF-A0A3B8XAA7-F1
#
_cell.length_a   1.000
_cell.length_b   1.000
_cell.length_c   1.000
_cell.angle_alpha   90.00
_cell.angle_beta   90.00
_cell.angle_gamma   90.00
#
_symmetry.space_group_name_H-M   'P 1'
#
loop_
_entity.id
_entity.type
_entity.pdbx_description
1 polymer ?
#
loop_
_entity_poly.entity_id
_entity_poly.type
_entity_poly.pdbx_seq_one_letter_code
_entity_poly.pdbx_strand_id
1 'polypeptide(L)'
;MIRLLPRSRAARARWGVVLALLLFAALIPPLAGLNENLNPDASSRFQIFLGTSALVLALWAVSYNLMLGYTGMVSFAHAAYYGVGAYTVAVMFKNYHLPILVGLAAAPFAAAVVGLITGLVAQRAVRLYFSLLTLAISQLLF
;
A
#
# COMPACT_ATOMS: atom_id res chain seq x y z
N MET A 1 -10.96 -11.38 38.92
CA MET A 1 -9.55 -11.81 38.78
C MET A 1 -9.23 -11.91 37.29
N ILE A 2 -8.79 -10.82 36.65
CA ILE A 2 -8.58 -10.73 35.19
C ILE A 2 -7.11 -11.10 34.90
N ARG A 3 -6.90 -12.22 34.21
CA ARG A 3 -5.57 -12.75 33.84
C ARG A 3 -4.97 -11.88 32.73
N LEU A 4 -3.94 -11.09 33.06
CA LEU A 4 -3.13 -10.34 32.09
C LEU A 4 -2.28 -11.33 31.25
N LEU A 5 -2.55 -11.44 29.95
CA LEU A 5 -1.70 -12.21 29.04
C LEU A 5 -0.37 -11.45 28.78
N PRO A 6 0.79 -12.13 28.75
CA PRO A 6 2.09 -11.50 28.59
C PRO A 6 2.31 -10.99 27.16
N ARG A 7 2.42 -9.67 27.01
CA ARG A 7 2.65 -8.93 25.74
C ARG A 7 3.95 -9.29 24.97
N SER A 8 4.82 -10.15 25.51
CA SER A 8 6.19 -10.39 25.01
C SER A 8 6.35 -11.41 23.87
N ARG A 9 5.33 -12.22 23.58
CA ARG A 9 5.36 -13.17 22.44
C ARG A 9 4.97 -12.52 21.11
N ALA A 10 4.04 -11.56 21.15
CA ALA A 10 3.56 -10.86 19.97
C ALA A 10 4.63 -9.94 19.34
N ALA A 11 5.51 -9.32 20.15
CA ALA A 11 6.59 -8.49 19.63
C ALA A 11 7.60 -9.32 18.82
N ARG A 12 8.12 -10.44 19.37
CA ARG A 12 9.06 -11.32 18.66
C ARG A 12 8.50 -11.91 17.36
N ALA A 13 7.22 -12.23 17.31
CA ALA A 13 6.56 -12.69 16.08
C ALA A 13 6.47 -11.59 15.01
N ARG A 14 6.19 -10.33 15.40
CA ARG A 14 6.18 -9.18 14.48
C ARG A 14 7.56 -8.89 13.89
N TRP A 15 8.59 -8.93 14.73
CA TRP A 15 9.98 -8.80 14.27
C TRP A 15 10.42 -10.01 13.42
N GLY A 16 9.93 -11.22 13.72
CA GLY A 16 10.18 -12.41 12.91
C GLY A 16 9.59 -12.33 11.50
N VAL A 17 8.37 -11.81 11.34
CA VAL A 17 7.75 -11.58 10.02
C VAL A 17 8.45 -10.45 9.27
N VAL A 18 8.84 -9.37 9.96
CA VAL A 18 9.63 -8.27 9.36
C VAL A 18 11.00 -8.80 8.90
N LEU A 19 11.67 -9.62 9.72
CA LEU A 19 12.94 -10.25 9.37
C LEU A 19 12.77 -11.28 8.25
N ALA A 20 11.69 -12.04 8.21
CA ALA A 20 11.40 -12.98 7.12
C ALA A 20 11.10 -12.27 5.80
N LEU A 21 10.37 -11.14 5.83
CA LEU A 21 10.10 -10.29 4.66
C LEU A 21 11.36 -9.56 4.19
N LEU A 22 12.21 -9.10 5.12
CA LEU A 22 13.51 -8.49 4.81
C LEU A 22 14.49 -9.54 4.27
N LEU A 23 14.52 -10.75 4.83
CA LEU A 23 15.29 -11.87 4.30
C LEU A 23 14.78 -12.30 2.94
N PHE A 24 13.46 -12.35 2.71
CA PHE A 24 12.89 -12.65 1.39
C PHE A 24 13.25 -11.55 0.37
N ALA A 25 13.10 -10.27 0.73
CA ALA A 25 13.53 -9.15 -0.10
C ALA A 25 15.05 -9.10 -0.34
N ALA A 26 15.87 -9.58 0.61
CA ALA A 26 17.33 -9.62 0.50
C ALA A 26 17.87 -10.88 -0.19
N LEU A 27 17.13 -11.99 -0.21
CA LEU A 27 17.53 -13.25 -0.83
C LEU A 27 17.18 -13.31 -2.33
N ILE A 28 16.18 -12.53 -2.76
CA ILE A 28 15.77 -12.48 -4.16
C ILE A 28 16.83 -11.87 -5.11
N PRO A 29 17.52 -10.75 -4.76
CA PRO A 29 18.60 -10.20 -5.58
C PRO A 29 19.78 -11.17 -5.85
N PRO A 30 20.31 -11.93 -4.86
CA PRO A 30 21.36 -12.93 -5.11
C PRO A 30 20.85 -14.20 -5.79
N LEU A 31 19.58 -14.59 -5.62
CA LEU A 31 18.97 -15.68 -6.41
C LEU A 31 18.84 -15.30 -7.90
N ALA A 32 18.56 -14.03 -8.21
CA ALA A 32 18.61 -13.52 -9.58
C ALA A 32 20.05 -13.47 -10.13
N GLY A 33 21.05 -13.27 -9.26
CA GLY A 33 22.48 -13.34 -9.60
C GLY A 33 22.94 -14.73 -10.07
N LEU A 34 22.31 -15.83 -9.61
CA LEU A 34 22.59 -17.17 -10.12
C LEU A 34 22.20 -17.36 -11.61
N ASN A 35 21.38 -16.46 -12.16
CA ASN A 35 20.94 -16.47 -13.56
C ASN A 35 21.82 -15.62 -14.50
N GLU A 36 22.83 -14.93 -13.97
CA GLU A 36 23.72 -13.99 -14.68
C GLU A 36 24.39 -14.59 -15.93
N ASN A 37 24.49 -15.93 -16.01
CA ASN A 37 25.09 -16.64 -17.14
C ASN A 37 24.16 -16.82 -18.36
N LEU A 38 22.85 -16.53 -18.25
CA LEU A 38 21.86 -16.85 -19.30
C LEU A 38 21.06 -15.64 -19.82
N ASN A 39 20.90 -14.54 -19.06
CA ASN A 39 20.23 -13.32 -19.54
C ASN A 39 20.56 -12.07 -18.68
N PRO A 40 21.53 -11.23 -19.09
CA PRO A 40 21.96 -10.05 -18.32
C PRO A 40 20.91 -8.92 -18.20
N ASP A 41 19.84 -8.94 -19.01
CA ASP A 41 18.79 -7.90 -18.98
C ASP A 41 17.66 -8.19 -17.98
N ALA A 42 17.56 -9.43 -17.50
CA ALA A 42 16.48 -9.87 -16.61
C ALA A 42 16.70 -9.45 -15.15
N SER A 43 17.95 -9.43 -14.69
CA SER A 43 18.28 -9.15 -13.29
C SER A 43 17.99 -7.68 -12.92
N SER A 44 18.38 -6.73 -13.75
CA SER A 44 18.22 -5.28 -13.49
C SER A 44 16.74 -4.84 -13.46
N ARG A 45 15.95 -5.29 -14.45
CA ARG A 45 14.51 -4.95 -14.53
C ARG A 45 13.72 -5.54 -13.37
N PHE A 46 14.03 -6.78 -13.00
CA PHE A 46 13.37 -7.45 -11.90
C PHE A 46 13.70 -6.81 -10.55
N GLN A 47 14.96 -6.41 -10.32
CA GLN A 47 15.37 -5.70 -9.11
C GLN A 47 14.66 -4.33 -8.97
N ILE A 48 14.55 -3.56 -10.06
CA ILE A 48 13.84 -2.27 -10.06
C ILE A 48 12.34 -2.49 -9.78
N PHE A 49 11.72 -3.47 -10.44
CA PHE A 49 10.31 -3.79 -10.23
C PHE A 49 10.02 -4.24 -8.79
N LEU A 50 10.84 -5.14 -8.25
CA LEU A 50 10.71 -5.64 -6.89
C LEU A 50 10.93 -4.53 -5.87
N GLY A 51 12.00 -3.73 -6.03
CA GLY A 51 12.30 -2.60 -5.15
C GLY A 51 11.17 -1.56 -5.15
N THR A 52 10.67 -1.20 -6.33
CA THR A 52 9.57 -0.23 -6.45
C THR A 52 8.29 -0.78 -5.82
N SER A 53 7.92 -2.04 -6.11
CA SER A 53 6.72 -2.68 -5.55
C SER A 53 6.81 -2.81 -4.03
N ALA A 54 7.98 -3.16 -3.50
CA ALA A 54 8.21 -3.22 -2.06
C ALA A 54 8.04 -1.85 -1.39
N LEU A 55 8.58 -0.78 -1.98
CA LEU A 55 8.42 0.58 -1.47
C LEU A 55 6.95 1.04 -1.50
N VAL A 56 6.23 0.75 -2.58
CA VAL A 56 4.79 1.07 -2.70
C VAL A 56 3.98 0.35 -1.62
N LEU A 57 4.20 -0.97 -1.45
CA LEU A 57 3.51 -1.76 -0.41
C LEU A 57 3.90 -1.32 1.01
N ALA A 58 5.16 -0.95 1.24
CA ALA A 58 5.61 -0.43 2.52
C ALA A 58 4.92 0.91 2.85
N LEU A 59 4.84 1.83 1.90
CA LEU A 59 4.11 3.09 2.06
C LEU A 59 2.62 2.85 2.35
N TRP A 60 2.01 1.90 1.63
CA TRP A 60 0.63 1.49 1.84
C TRP A 60 0.39 0.93 3.26
N ALA A 61 1.29 0.06 3.71
CA ALA A 61 1.26 -0.52 5.06
C ALA A 61 1.44 0.55 6.15
N VAL A 62 2.34 1.53 5.95
CA VAL A 62 2.54 2.64 6.90
C VAL A 62 1.30 3.52 7.00
N SER A 63 0.70 3.89 5.86
CA SER A 63 -0.55 4.67 5.83
C SER A 63 -1.69 3.94 6.53
N TYR A 64 -1.85 2.65 6.25
CA TYR A 64 -2.87 1.81 6.89
C TYR A 64 -2.60 1.62 8.40
N ASN A 65 -1.34 1.43 8.80
CA ASN A 65 -0.94 1.35 10.20
C ASN A 65 -1.18 2.67 10.95
N LEU A 66 -1.04 3.82 10.29
CA LEU A 66 -1.36 5.12 10.89
C LEU A 66 -2.84 5.16 11.30
N MET A 67 -3.72 4.74 10.40
CA MET A 67 -5.15 4.77 10.67
C MET A 67 -5.56 3.74 11.73
N LEU A 68 -5.06 2.51 11.61
CA LEU A 68 -5.27 1.47 12.64
C LEU A 68 -4.70 1.87 14.00
N GLY A 69 -3.51 2.46 14.02
CA GLY A 69 -2.77 2.79 15.23
C GLY A 69 -3.39 3.94 16.01
N TYR A 70 -3.85 4.99 15.32
CA TYR A 70 -4.46 6.15 15.98
C TYR A 70 -5.96 6.00 16.24
N THR A 71 -6.69 5.38 15.31
CA THR A 71 -8.17 5.31 15.42
C THR A 71 -8.68 3.96 15.93
N GLY A 72 -7.88 2.90 15.84
CA GLY A 72 -8.32 1.54 16.15
C GLY A 72 -9.30 0.96 15.13
N MET A 73 -9.49 1.60 13.97
CA MET A 73 -10.46 1.20 12.95
C MET A 73 -9.78 0.72 11.66
N VAL A 74 -10.31 -0.36 11.09
CA VAL A 74 -9.90 -0.94 9.80
C VAL A 74 -10.64 -0.23 8.66
N SER A 75 -9.91 0.18 7.61
CA SER A 75 -10.48 0.75 6.38
C SER A 75 -10.09 -0.04 5.15
N PHE A 76 -11.09 -0.38 4.34
CA PHE A 76 -10.87 -1.05 3.06
C PHE A 76 -10.82 -0.09 1.86
N ALA A 77 -11.09 1.20 2.06
CA ALA A 77 -11.09 2.19 0.98
C ALA A 77 -9.67 2.54 0.47
N HIS A 78 -8.63 2.16 1.21
CA HIS A 78 -7.23 2.39 0.86
C HIS A 78 -6.84 1.85 -0.53
N ALA A 79 -7.41 0.71 -0.95
CA ALA A 79 -7.18 0.16 -2.28
C ALA A 79 -7.82 1.02 -3.38
N ALA A 80 -9.01 1.58 -3.13
CA ALA A 80 -9.66 2.48 -4.07
C ALA A 80 -8.87 3.78 -4.25
N TYR A 81 -8.34 4.39 -3.18
CA TYR A 81 -7.52 5.61 -3.34
C TYR A 81 -6.23 5.36 -4.12
N TYR A 82 -5.61 4.18 -3.94
CA TYR A 82 -4.49 3.76 -4.78
C TYR A 82 -4.90 3.64 -6.26
N GLY A 83 -6.06 3.03 -6.53
CA GLY A 83 -6.63 2.94 -7.88
C GLY A 83 -6.90 4.31 -8.52
N VAL A 84 -7.45 5.27 -7.77
CA VAL A 84 -7.69 6.64 -8.26
C VAL A 84 -6.38 7.30 -8.68
N GLY A 85 -5.32 7.16 -7.89
CA GLY A 85 -3.99 7.67 -8.25
C GLY A 85 -3.47 7.05 -9.55
N ALA A 86 -3.48 5.71 -9.64
CA ALA A 86 -3.04 5.00 -10.84
C ALA A 86 -3.85 5.39 -12.09
N TYR A 87 -5.18 5.50 -11.97
CA TYR A 87 -6.06 5.90 -13.04
C TYR A 87 -5.82 7.36 -13.49
N THR A 88 -5.55 8.26 -12.54
CA THR A 88 -5.21 9.67 -12.83
C THR A 88 -3.95 9.76 -13.68
N VAL A 89 -2.89 9.02 -13.31
CA VAL A 89 -1.66 8.97 -14.12
C VAL A 89 -1.95 8.38 -15.50
N ALA A 90 -2.72 7.29 -15.57
CA ALA A 90 -3.07 6.65 -16.83
C ALA A 90 -3.85 7.59 -17.78
N VAL A 91 -4.83 8.34 -17.27
CA VAL A 91 -5.61 9.31 -18.06
C VAL A 91 -4.76 10.50 -18.49
N MET A 92 -3.94 11.07 -17.60
CA MET A 92 -3.03 12.17 -17.93
C MET A 92 -2.03 11.79 -19.03
N PHE A 93 -1.49 10.58 -18.96
CA PHE A 93 -0.55 10.08 -19.96
C PHE A 93 -1.25 9.72 -21.28
N LYS A 94 -2.38 9.02 -21.22
CA LYS A 94 -3.08 8.51 -22.42
C LYS A 94 -3.85 9.59 -23.19
N ASN A 95 -4.54 10.50 -22.48
CA ASN A 95 -5.45 11.46 -23.11
C ASN A 95 -4.81 12.83 -23.30
N TYR A 96 -3.96 13.26 -22.37
CA TYR A 96 -3.38 14.62 -22.39
C TYR A 96 -1.90 14.63 -22.83
N HIS A 97 -1.28 13.46 -23.04
CA HIS A 97 0.13 13.31 -23.42
C HIS A 97 1.10 14.11 -22.53
N LEU A 98 0.71 14.31 -21.27
CA LEU A 98 1.51 15.09 -20.33
C LEU A 98 2.72 14.28 -19.85
N PRO A 99 3.83 14.96 -19.49
CA PRO A 99 5.00 14.27 -18.96
C PRO A 99 4.67 13.52 -17.66
N ILE A 100 5.30 12.35 -17.49
CA ILE A 100 5.04 11.44 -16.37
C ILE A 100 5.19 12.11 -14.99
N LEU A 101 6.10 13.08 -14.86
CA LEU A 101 6.31 13.85 -13.62
C LEU A 101 5.07 14.64 -13.21
N VAL A 102 4.35 15.22 -14.18
CA VAL A 102 3.12 15.98 -13.91
C VAL A 102 2.00 15.03 -13.49
N GLY A 103 1.88 13.89 -14.16
CA GLY A 103 0.95 12.84 -13.75
C GLY A 103 1.23 12.33 -12.34
N LEU A 104 2.51 12.10 -12.00
CA LEU A 104 2.95 11.65 -10.68
C LEU A 104 2.64 12.66 -9.58
N ALA A 105 2.79 13.96 -9.87
CA ALA A 105 2.41 15.03 -8.95
C ALA A 105 0.89 15.16 -8.81
N ALA A 106 0.12 15.01 -9.90
CA ALA A 106 -1.34 15.14 -9.91
C ALA A 106 -2.06 13.97 -9.21
N ALA A 107 -1.53 12.76 -9.30
CA ALA A 107 -2.10 11.55 -8.70
C ALA A 107 -2.44 11.68 -7.19
N PRO A 108 -1.51 12.11 -6.31
CA PRO A 108 -1.80 12.26 -4.89
C PRO A 108 -2.84 13.36 -4.62
N PHE A 109 -2.90 14.43 -5.41
CA PHE A 109 -3.95 15.45 -5.26
C PHE A 109 -5.33 14.90 -5.61
N ALA A 110 -5.46 14.17 -6.72
CA ALA A 110 -6.72 13.53 -7.09
C ALA A 110 -7.18 12.52 -6.03
N ALA A 111 -6.25 11.68 -5.55
CA ALA A 111 -6.53 10.74 -4.46
C ALA A 111 -6.91 11.46 -3.15
N ALA A 112 -6.26 12.57 -2.82
CA ALA A 112 -6.58 13.37 -1.63
C ALA A 112 -7.98 14.00 -1.71
N VAL A 113 -8.40 14.49 -2.87
CA VAL A 113 -9.76 15.02 -3.07
C VAL A 113 -10.80 13.93 -2.87
N VAL A 114 -10.63 12.76 -3.51
CA VAL A 114 -11.55 11.63 -3.34
C VAL A 114 -11.54 11.13 -1.89
N GLY A 115 -10.37 11.04 -1.28
CA GLY A 115 -10.19 10.68 0.13
C GLY A 115 -10.87 11.65 1.09
N LEU A 116 -10.84 12.95 0.80
CA LEU A 116 -11.51 13.97 1.60
C LEU A 116 -13.04 13.85 1.50
N ILE A 117 -13.58 13.70 0.29
CA ILE A 117 -15.03 13.53 0.06
C ILE A 117 -15.54 12.28 0.78
N THR A 118 -14.87 11.14 0.55
CA THR A 118 -15.26 9.85 1.14
C THR A 118 -15.01 9.82 2.65
N GLY A 119 -13.95 10.48 3.13
CA GLY A 119 -13.63 10.63 4.55
C GLY A 119 -14.68 11.42 5.31
N LEU A 120 -15.21 12.51 4.74
CA LEU A 120 -16.31 13.29 5.34
C LEU A 120 -17.57 12.45 5.54
N VAL A 121 -17.85 11.52 4.62
CA VAL A 121 -18.97 10.59 4.76
C VAL A 121 -18.65 9.50 5.80
N ALA A 122 -17.44 8.96 5.76
CA ALA A 122 -17.02 7.85 6.60
C ALA A 122 -16.92 8.20 8.09
N GLN A 123 -16.65 9.46 8.43
CA GLN A 123 -16.56 9.94 9.82
C GLN A 123 -17.83 9.73 10.66
N ARG A 124 -18.99 9.54 10.03
CA ARG A 124 -20.27 9.31 10.73
C ARG A 124 -20.42 7.89 11.26
N ALA A 125 -19.59 6.96 10.83
CA ALA A 125 -19.70 5.54 11.15
C ALA A 125 -18.73 5.14 12.29
N VAL A 126 -19.18 4.26 13.19
CA VAL A 126 -18.40 3.82 14.35
C VAL A 126 -17.95 2.37 14.20
N ARG A 127 -16.66 2.11 14.42
CA ARG A 127 -16.03 0.77 14.48
C ARG A 127 -16.38 -0.11 13.27
N LEU A 128 -17.32 -1.04 13.42
CA LEU A 128 -17.66 -2.01 12.38
C LEU A 128 -18.34 -1.35 11.17
N TYR A 129 -19.22 -0.38 11.42
CA TYR A 129 -19.91 0.34 10.35
C TYR A 129 -18.93 1.13 9.47
N PHE A 130 -17.83 1.64 10.06
CA PHE A 130 -16.79 2.33 9.30
C PHE A 130 -16.09 1.37 8.33
N SER A 131 -15.76 0.16 8.78
CA SER A 131 -15.13 -0.85 7.92
C SER A 131 -16.07 -1.30 6.80
N LEU A 132 -17.35 -1.52 7.08
CA LEU A 132 -18.34 -1.88 6.05
C LEU A 132 -18.60 -0.74 5.06
N LEU A 133 -18.69 0.50 5.55
CA LEU A 133 -18.88 1.68 4.72
C LEU A 133 -17.67 1.91 3.80
N THR A 134 -16.45 1.77 4.30
CA THR A 134 -15.23 1.89 3.48
C THR A 134 -15.09 0.77 2.46
N LEU A 135 -15.58 -0.45 2.76
CA LEU A 135 -15.71 -1.53 1.78
C LEU A 135 -16.70 -1.14 0.67
N ALA A 136 -17.89 -0.68 1.04
CA ALA A 136 -18.91 -0.23 0.08
C ALA A 136 -18.40 0.92 -0.82
N ILE A 137 -17.71 1.90 -0.23
CA ILE A 137 -17.07 3.00 -0.99
C ILE A 137 -16.04 2.45 -1.97
N SER A 138 -15.25 1.46 -1.56
CA SER A 138 -14.25 0.86 -2.46
C SER A 138 -14.88 0.21 -3.69
N GLN A 139 -15.99 -0.51 -3.50
CA GLN A 139 -16.74 -1.18 -4.58
C GLN A 139 -17.55 -0.21 -5.45
N LEU A 140 -17.88 0.98 -4.92
CA LEU A 140 -18.56 2.01 -5.69
C LEU A 140 -17.60 2.70 -6.67
N LEU A 141 -16.32 2.82 -6.30
CA LEU A 141 -15.31 3.46 -7.13
C LEU A 141 -14.73 2.54 -8.20
N PHE A 142 -14.67 1.23 -7.94
CA PHE A 142 -14.09 0.20 -8.82
C PHE A 142 -14.85 -1.12 -8.67
#